data_AF-A0AAU7G8M9-F1
#
_entry.id   AF-A0AAU7G8M9-F1
#
_cell.length_a   1.000
_cell.length_b   1.000
_cell.length_c   1.000
_cell.angle_alpha   90.00
_cell.angle_beta   90.00
_cell.angle_gamma   90.00
#
_symmetry.space_group_name_H-M   'P 1'
#
loop_
_entity.id
_entity.type
_entity.pdbx_description
1 polymer ?
#
loop_
_entity_poly.entity_id
_entity_poly.type
_entity_poly.pdbx_seq_one_letter_code
_entity_poly.pdbx_strand_id
1 'polypeptide(L)'
;MASSAQKYRVCVIEDDPDVAFYMKTVLEKRADAQVVAVTDPSIALNAIAEFGPDVVITDIEMPGISGLDLLRELRSSHPGMPVVVMTAHVSVDYAVSALRAQADEFLTKPIASAELVSIVTRLAEESRTKRASQRQQVVLAIGAHPDDVEIGVGGILAAHRDAGNQVVILTLSRGARGGDADDRQHESLAAAELLGARLFLEDLEDTRISAADPTVGIIERVVAEVKPDIVYTHSAHDRHQDHRAVHAAVNVATRGVRTVCCFQSPSATIDFRPTRFVPIDGFTEAKLRLIDCFRSQTELRGYLEHDFVLATARYWSRFGGGTNCEPLEVMRDTADISVPASAIQTEARLRRTQE
;
A
#
# COMPACT_ATOMS: atom_id res chain seq x y z
N MET A 1 7.60 19.47 24.30
CA MET A 1 6.93 20.45 23.42
C MET A 1 5.86 19.68 22.66
N ALA A 2 4.58 20.04 22.84
CA ALA A 2 3.48 19.35 22.18
C ALA A 2 3.60 19.54 20.66
N SER A 3 3.53 18.45 19.90
CA SER A 3 3.45 18.46 18.44
C SER A 3 2.29 19.37 18.03
N SER A 4 2.57 20.47 17.32
CA SER A 4 1.52 21.31 16.74
C SER A 4 0.72 20.45 15.76
N ALA A 5 -0.50 20.07 16.11
CA ALA A 5 -1.39 19.38 15.18
C ALA A 5 -1.61 20.30 13.97
N GLN A 6 -1.26 19.82 12.79
CA GLN A 6 -1.41 20.58 11.54
C GLN A 6 -2.90 20.81 11.29
N LYS A 7 -3.33 22.03 10.94
CA LYS A 7 -4.74 22.37 10.64
C LYS A 7 -5.33 21.49 9.55
N TYR A 8 -6.62 21.13 9.63
CA TYR A 8 -7.29 20.38 8.55
C TYR A 8 -7.27 21.17 7.25
N ARG A 9 -7.00 20.54 6.11
CA ARG A 9 -6.98 21.20 4.81
C ARG A 9 -8.31 20.96 4.11
N VAL A 10 -9.07 22.01 3.82
CA VAL A 10 -10.40 21.86 3.19
C VAL A 10 -10.44 22.68 1.90
N CYS A 11 -10.88 22.07 0.81
CA CYS A 11 -11.17 22.77 -0.43
C CYS A 11 -12.69 22.92 -0.56
N VAL A 12 -13.19 24.15 -0.69
CA VAL A 12 -14.60 24.46 -0.90
C VAL A 12 -14.77 24.95 -2.32
N ILE A 13 -15.66 24.34 -3.08
CA ILE A 13 -15.96 24.66 -4.48
C ILE A 13 -17.42 25.06 -4.55
N GLU A 14 -17.64 26.35 -4.76
CA GLU A 14 -18.96 26.99 -4.63
C GLU A 14 -18.91 28.29 -5.44
N ASP A 15 -19.76 28.41 -6.46
CA ASP A 15 -19.77 29.56 -7.37
C ASP A 15 -20.38 30.83 -6.73
N ASP A 16 -21.23 30.67 -5.71
CA ASP A 16 -21.69 31.79 -4.88
C ASP A 16 -20.60 32.24 -3.88
N PRO A 17 -20.01 33.44 -4.07
CA PRO A 17 -18.92 33.92 -3.22
C PRO A 17 -19.33 34.12 -1.75
N ASP A 18 -20.60 34.42 -1.48
CA ASP A 18 -21.10 34.63 -0.12
C ASP A 18 -21.21 33.30 0.63
N VAL A 19 -21.70 32.25 -0.04
CA VAL A 19 -21.75 30.89 0.50
C VAL A 19 -20.33 30.36 0.72
N ALA A 20 -19.44 30.51 -0.26
CA ALA A 20 -18.04 30.12 -0.16
C ALA A 20 -17.33 30.81 1.02
N PHE A 21 -17.56 32.12 1.19
CA PHE A 21 -17.00 32.91 2.28
C PHE A 21 -17.56 32.51 3.66
N TYR A 22 -18.87 32.25 3.74
CA TYR A 22 -19.50 31.74 4.96
C TYR A 22 -18.88 30.41 5.39
N MET A 23 -18.76 29.45 4.48
CA MET A 23 -18.20 28.12 4.78
C MET A 23 -16.74 28.21 5.21
N LYS A 24 -15.93 28.98 4.48
CA LYS A 24 -14.55 29.28 4.86
C LYS A 24 -14.47 29.83 6.28
N THR A 25 -15.27 30.85 6.60
CA THR A 25 -15.27 31.48 7.91
C THR A 25 -15.67 30.51 9.03
N VAL A 26 -16.69 29.67 8.80
CA VAL A 26 -17.15 28.68 9.78
C VAL A 26 -16.07 27.63 10.03
N LEU A 27 -15.50 27.07 8.98
CA LEU A 27 -14.50 25.99 9.06
C LEU A 27 -13.18 26.48 9.67
N GLU A 28 -12.68 27.65 9.27
CA GLU A 28 -11.45 28.22 9.84
C GLU A 28 -11.61 28.55 11.34
N LYS A 29 -12.79 29.01 11.77
CA LYS A 29 -13.04 29.41 13.17
C LYS A 29 -13.41 28.25 14.09
N ARG A 30 -14.07 27.21 13.57
CA ARG A 30 -14.71 26.18 14.41
C ARG A 30 -14.18 24.76 14.16
N ALA A 31 -13.54 24.49 13.03
CA ALA A 31 -12.96 23.18 12.70
C ALA A 31 -11.43 23.17 12.73
N ASP A 32 -10.76 24.26 13.15
CA ASP A 32 -9.30 24.42 13.05
C ASP A 32 -8.76 24.06 11.66
N ALA A 33 -9.45 24.51 10.62
CA ALA A 33 -9.12 24.24 9.22
C ALA A 33 -8.34 25.39 8.57
N GLN A 34 -7.49 25.05 7.61
CA GLN A 34 -7.02 25.91 6.53
C GLN A 34 -7.93 25.65 5.32
N VAL A 35 -8.58 26.70 4.82
CA VAL A 35 -9.59 26.56 3.76
C VAL A 35 -9.17 27.32 2.50
N VAL A 36 -9.18 26.62 1.37
CA VAL A 36 -9.14 27.23 0.03
C VAL A 36 -10.56 27.22 -0.51
N ALA A 37 -11.06 28.40 -0.89
CA ALA A 37 -12.36 28.56 -1.53
C ALA A 37 -12.16 28.84 -3.02
N VAL A 38 -12.83 28.07 -3.87
CA VAL A 38 -12.76 28.12 -5.32
C VAL A 38 -14.15 28.48 -5.84
N THR A 39 -14.29 29.69 -6.38
CA THR A 39 -15.56 30.18 -6.94
C THR A 39 -15.68 29.96 -8.45
N ASP A 40 -14.58 29.55 -9.10
CA ASP A 40 -14.58 29.15 -10.51
C ASP A 40 -14.39 27.63 -10.59
N PRO A 41 -15.44 26.85 -10.88
CA PRO A 41 -15.37 25.40 -10.98
C PRO A 41 -14.33 24.89 -12.00
N SER A 42 -13.98 25.69 -13.01
CA SER A 42 -13.05 25.28 -14.07
C SER A 42 -11.61 25.09 -13.59
N ILE A 43 -11.23 25.73 -12.47
CA ILE A 43 -9.90 25.61 -11.86
C ILE A 43 -9.88 24.63 -10.67
N ALA A 44 -11.01 24.02 -10.32
CA ALA A 44 -11.18 23.21 -9.12
C ALA A 44 -10.17 22.07 -9.02
N LEU A 45 -9.98 21.29 -10.09
CA LEU A 45 -9.06 20.15 -10.09
C LEU A 45 -7.61 20.57 -9.89
N ASN A 46 -7.19 21.65 -10.53
CA ASN A 46 -5.84 22.21 -10.35
C ASN A 46 -5.63 22.69 -8.92
N ALA A 47 -6.62 23.39 -8.36
CA ALA A 47 -6.58 23.84 -6.97
C ALA A 47 -6.54 22.67 -5.98
N ILE A 48 -7.30 21.59 -6.23
CA ILE A 48 -7.26 20.37 -5.42
C ILE A 48 -5.87 19.71 -5.50
N ALA A 49 -5.29 19.58 -6.70
CA ALA A 49 -3.99 18.95 -6.89
C ALA A 49 -2.86 19.74 -6.19
N GLU A 50 -2.87 21.07 -6.31
CA GLU A 50 -1.87 21.93 -5.66
C GLU A 50 -2.07 21.98 -4.14
N PHE A 51 -3.33 22.10 -3.70
CA PHE A 51 -3.64 22.24 -2.28
C PHE A 51 -3.68 20.92 -1.52
N GLY A 52 -3.76 19.75 -2.16
CA GLY A 52 -3.79 18.44 -1.49
C GLY A 52 -4.70 18.39 -0.24
N PRO A 53 -6.02 18.68 -0.38
CA PRO A 53 -6.93 18.79 0.75
C PRO A 53 -7.13 17.45 1.48
N ASP A 54 -7.61 17.54 2.71
CA ASP A 54 -8.07 16.41 3.51
C ASP A 54 -9.52 16.04 3.17
N VAL A 55 -10.31 17.04 2.76
CA VAL A 55 -11.73 16.93 2.36
C VAL A 55 -12.02 17.97 1.27
N VAL A 56 -12.80 17.59 0.27
CA VAL A 56 -13.39 18.49 -0.73
C VAL A 56 -14.86 18.68 -0.43
N ILE A 57 -15.36 19.92 -0.54
CA ILE A 57 -16.77 20.25 -0.48
C ILE A 57 -17.15 20.91 -1.79
N THR A 58 -18.19 20.42 -2.46
CA THR A 58 -18.61 20.95 -3.77
C THR A 58 -20.11 21.15 -3.82
N ASP A 59 -20.57 22.23 -4.44
CA ASP A 59 -21.99 22.36 -4.81
C ASP A 59 -22.34 21.47 -6.01
N ILE A 60 -23.60 21.02 -6.11
CA ILE A 60 -24.06 20.26 -7.28
C ILE A 60 -24.26 21.19 -8.47
N GLU A 61 -24.92 22.32 -8.26
CA GLU A 61 -25.41 23.19 -9.32
C GLU A 61 -24.44 24.35 -9.54
N MET A 62 -23.40 24.11 -10.35
CA MET A 62 -22.42 25.14 -10.69
C MET A 62 -22.34 25.37 -12.21
N PRO A 63 -22.01 26.59 -12.67
CA PRO A 63 -21.79 26.87 -14.08
C PRO A 63 -20.63 26.04 -14.66
N GLY A 64 -20.86 25.44 -15.84
CA GLY A 64 -19.83 24.71 -16.60
C GLY A 64 -19.70 23.24 -16.21
N ILE A 65 -19.19 22.95 -15.01
CA ILE A 65 -19.02 21.58 -14.50
C ILE A 65 -19.85 21.38 -13.22
N SER A 66 -20.66 20.32 -13.17
CA SER A 66 -21.43 20.00 -11.97
C SER A 66 -20.56 19.38 -10.88
N GLY A 67 -20.92 19.53 -9.61
CA GLY A 67 -20.21 18.86 -8.52
C GLY A 67 -20.21 17.32 -8.63
N LEU A 68 -21.21 16.76 -9.32
CA LEU A 68 -21.26 15.32 -9.59
C LEU A 68 -20.27 14.89 -10.68
N ASP A 69 -20.03 15.73 -11.69
CA ASP A 69 -19.01 15.46 -12.71
C ASP A 69 -17.62 15.55 -12.09
N LEU A 70 -17.38 16.57 -11.25
CA LEU A 70 -16.15 16.71 -10.48
C LEU A 70 -15.91 15.50 -9.57
N LEU A 71 -16.94 15.02 -8.87
CA LEU A 71 -16.86 13.82 -8.03
C LEU A 71 -16.39 12.60 -8.84
N ARG A 72 -16.95 12.37 -10.03
CA ARG A 72 -16.53 11.24 -10.88
C ARG A 72 -15.06 11.34 -11.28
N GLU A 73 -14.60 12.53 -11.62
CA GLU A 73 -13.20 12.77 -11.98
C GLU A 73 -12.25 12.59 -10.79
N LEU A 74 -12.67 13.02 -9.59
CA LEU A 74 -11.94 12.78 -8.36
C LEU A 74 -11.90 11.30 -7.97
N ARG A 75 -12.95 10.52 -8.24
CA ARG A 75 -12.92 9.07 -7.99
C ARG A 75 -11.92 8.34 -8.90
N SER A 76 -11.68 8.86 -10.11
CA SER A 76 -10.67 8.33 -11.02
C SER A 76 -9.24 8.76 -10.63
N SER A 77 -9.04 10.03 -10.32
CA SER A 77 -7.72 10.61 -10.05
C SER A 77 -7.25 10.47 -8.59
N HIS A 78 -8.18 10.43 -7.64
CA HIS A 78 -7.94 10.42 -6.19
C HIS A 78 -8.95 9.49 -5.46
N PRO A 79 -8.88 8.16 -5.66
CA PRO A 79 -9.91 7.19 -5.23
C PRO A 79 -10.19 7.12 -3.72
N GLY A 80 -9.42 7.82 -2.87
CA GLY A 80 -9.62 7.91 -1.42
C GLY A 80 -9.92 9.32 -0.88
N MET A 81 -10.05 10.34 -1.73
CA MET A 81 -10.32 11.71 -1.29
C MET A 81 -11.77 11.84 -0.80
N PRO A 82 -12.03 12.22 0.46
CA PRO A 82 -13.39 12.46 0.92
C PRO A 82 -14.02 13.65 0.19
N VAL A 83 -15.24 13.47 -0.32
CA VAL A 83 -16.01 14.51 -1.01
C VAL A 83 -17.39 14.65 -0.37
N VAL A 84 -17.68 15.86 0.09
CA VAL A 84 -19.00 16.30 0.57
C VAL A 84 -19.69 17.06 -0.55
N VAL A 85 -20.93 16.70 -0.85
CA VAL A 85 -21.72 17.33 -1.92
C VAL A 85 -22.86 18.15 -1.33
N MET A 86 -22.99 19.40 -1.75
CA MET A 86 -24.05 20.31 -1.30
C MET A 86 -25.19 20.39 -2.32
N THR A 87 -26.43 20.54 -1.87
CA THR A 87 -27.59 20.65 -2.76
C THR A 87 -28.68 21.57 -2.20
N ALA A 88 -29.38 22.29 -3.08
CA ALA A 88 -30.54 23.10 -2.72
C ALA A 88 -31.87 22.31 -2.62
N HIS A 89 -31.93 21.07 -3.13
CA HIS A 89 -33.18 20.31 -3.26
C HIS A 89 -33.12 18.93 -2.59
N VAL A 90 -34.06 18.65 -1.69
CA VAL A 90 -34.23 17.33 -1.04
C VAL A 90 -34.76 16.28 -2.03
N SER A 91 -35.58 16.71 -3.01
CA SER A 91 -36.19 15.85 -4.02
C SER A 91 -35.32 15.77 -5.28
N VAL A 92 -34.36 14.85 -5.28
CA VAL A 92 -33.76 14.38 -6.53
C VAL A 92 -34.25 12.96 -6.77
N ASP A 93 -35.34 12.85 -7.53
CA ASP A 93 -35.97 11.58 -7.88
C ASP A 93 -35.08 10.74 -8.81
N TYR A 94 -34.91 9.46 -8.43
CA TYR A 94 -34.40 8.27 -9.14
C TYR A 94 -33.08 8.33 -9.94
N ALA A 95 -32.73 9.43 -10.62
CA ALA A 95 -31.50 9.56 -11.41
C ALA A 95 -30.22 9.77 -10.57
N VAL A 96 -30.37 10.08 -9.28
CA VAL A 96 -29.27 10.41 -8.35
C VAL A 96 -28.93 9.30 -7.35
N SER A 97 -29.73 8.23 -7.26
CA SER A 97 -29.48 7.10 -6.35
C SER A 97 -28.16 6.36 -6.66
N ALA A 98 -27.78 6.26 -7.93
CA ALA A 98 -26.52 5.61 -8.35
C ALA A 98 -25.27 6.47 -8.09
N LEU A 99 -25.42 7.81 -8.05
CA LEU A 99 -24.32 8.76 -7.82
C LEU A 99 -24.15 9.11 -6.33
N ARG A 100 -25.23 9.00 -5.53
CA ARG A 100 -25.14 9.08 -4.06
C ARG A 100 -24.19 8.05 -3.47
N ALA A 101 -24.05 6.89 -4.10
CA ALA A 101 -23.12 5.85 -3.65
C ALA A 101 -21.64 6.26 -3.76
N GLN A 102 -21.32 7.34 -4.48
CA GLN A 102 -19.94 7.75 -4.72
C GLN A 102 -19.49 8.93 -3.84
N ALA A 103 -20.38 9.75 -3.28
CA ALA A 103 -19.99 10.81 -2.35
C ALA A 103 -19.92 10.27 -0.92
N ASP A 104 -19.08 10.86 -0.08
CA ASP A 104 -18.92 10.45 1.31
C ASP A 104 -20.02 11.04 2.21
N GLU A 105 -20.57 12.21 1.85
CA GLU A 105 -21.67 12.85 2.57
C GLU A 105 -22.45 13.82 1.65
N PHE A 106 -23.74 14.03 1.96
CA PHE A 106 -24.58 15.03 1.31
C PHE A 106 -25.10 16.06 2.31
N LEU A 107 -25.03 17.34 1.94
CA LEU A 107 -25.52 18.46 2.74
C LEU A 107 -26.60 19.22 2.00
N THR A 108 -27.74 19.45 2.64
CA THR A 108 -28.80 20.28 2.09
C THR A 108 -28.63 21.74 2.50
N LYS A 109 -28.64 22.67 1.55
CA LYS A 109 -28.66 24.11 1.82
C LYS A 109 -30.05 24.51 2.36
N PRO A 110 -30.16 25.38 3.39
CA PRO A 110 -29.07 26.05 4.09
C PRO A 110 -28.35 25.15 5.11
N ILE A 111 -27.02 25.23 5.14
CA ILE A 111 -26.18 24.32 5.94
C ILE A 111 -25.96 24.88 7.35
N ALA A 112 -26.31 24.08 8.37
CA ALA A 112 -26.07 24.43 9.75
C ALA A 112 -24.57 24.39 10.08
N SER A 113 -24.05 25.47 10.68
CA SER A 113 -22.62 25.56 11.02
C SER A 113 -22.08 24.40 11.88
N ALA A 114 -22.89 23.85 12.80
CA ALA A 114 -22.50 22.71 13.63
C ALA A 114 -22.38 21.41 12.82
N GLU A 115 -23.30 21.20 11.87
CA GLU A 115 -23.32 20.04 10.99
C GLU A 115 -22.12 20.05 10.04
N LEU A 116 -21.85 21.19 9.39
CA LEU A 116 -20.69 21.38 8.53
C LEU A 116 -19.37 21.06 9.26
N VAL A 117 -19.18 21.61 10.46
CA VAL A 117 -17.96 21.38 11.26
C VAL A 117 -17.83 19.91 11.64
N SER A 118 -18.92 19.27 12.07
CA SER A 118 -18.93 17.87 12.49
C SER A 118 -18.51 16.93 11.35
N ILE A 119 -19.15 17.05 10.18
CA ILE A 119 -18.86 16.21 9.01
C ILE A 119 -17.43 16.40 8.53
N VAL A 120 -17.00 17.65 8.35
CA VAL A 120 -15.68 17.95 7.81
C VAL A 120 -14.58 17.48 8.74
N THR A 121 -14.74 17.67 10.06
CA THR A 121 -13.78 17.20 11.05
C THR A 121 -13.66 15.67 11.00
N ARG A 122 -14.80 14.96 11.03
CA ARG A 122 -14.85 13.50 10.96
C ARG A 122 -14.17 12.97 9.69
N LEU A 123 -14.53 13.49 8.51
CA LEU A 123 -13.95 13.04 7.24
C LEU A 123 -12.47 13.38 7.12
N ALA A 124 -12.04 14.55 7.62
CA ALA A 124 -10.63 14.93 7.61
C ALA A 124 -9.80 14.03 8.54
N GLU A 125 -10.33 13.67 9.71
CA GLU A 125 -9.72 12.72 10.64
C GLU A 125 -9.61 11.32 10.05
N GLU A 126 -10.68 10.80 9.45
CA GLU A 126 -10.67 9.51 8.76
C GLU A 126 -9.64 9.51 7.62
N SER A 127 -9.61 10.56 6.79
CA SER A 127 -8.65 10.75 5.70
C SER A 127 -7.21 10.83 6.17
N ARG A 128 -6.95 11.54 7.28
CA ARG A 128 -5.63 11.59 7.90
C ARG A 128 -5.23 10.30 8.55
N THR A 129 -6.15 9.59 9.19
CA THR A 129 -5.88 8.28 9.79
C THR A 129 -5.55 7.27 8.70
N LYS A 130 -6.30 7.27 7.60
CA LYS A 130 -6.00 6.49 6.39
C LYS A 130 -4.62 6.87 5.83
N ARG A 131 -4.32 8.16 5.62
CA ARG A 131 -3.00 8.61 5.12
C ARG A 131 -1.84 8.37 6.11
N ALA A 132 -2.09 8.45 7.42
CA ALA A 132 -1.11 8.17 8.46
C ALA A 132 -0.86 6.67 8.61
N SER A 133 -1.88 5.83 8.39
CA SER A 133 -1.73 4.38 8.24
C SER A 133 -1.03 4.01 6.92
N GLN A 134 -1.16 4.86 5.90
CA GLN A 134 -0.34 4.88 4.68
C GLN A 134 0.99 5.65 4.88
N ARG A 135 1.60 5.61 6.09
CA ARG A 135 3.03 5.94 6.19
C ARG A 135 3.76 5.06 5.20
N GLN A 136 4.63 5.63 4.36
CA GLN A 136 5.50 4.86 3.45
C GLN A 136 6.06 3.67 4.22
N GLN A 137 5.61 2.48 3.84
CA GLN A 137 6.03 1.26 4.46
C GLN A 137 7.41 0.90 3.94
N VAL A 138 8.20 0.24 4.77
CA VAL A 138 9.44 -0.37 4.31
C VAL A 138 9.20 -1.86 4.11
N VAL A 139 9.35 -2.32 2.87
CA VAL A 139 9.14 -3.71 2.47
C VAL A 139 10.50 -4.35 2.23
N LEU A 140 10.74 -5.49 2.88
CA LEU A 140 11.93 -6.30 2.69
C LEU A 140 11.53 -7.66 2.10
N ALA A 141 11.93 -7.95 0.88
CA ALA A 141 11.80 -9.27 0.28
C ALA A 141 13.12 -10.03 0.37
N ILE A 142 13.07 -11.28 0.85
CA ILE A 142 14.25 -12.09 1.15
C ILE A 142 14.19 -13.37 0.32
N GLY A 143 15.11 -13.50 -0.64
CA GLY A 143 15.32 -14.67 -1.48
C GLY A 143 16.60 -15.43 -1.11
N ALA A 144 16.64 -16.72 -1.43
CA ALA A 144 17.85 -17.52 -1.31
C ALA A 144 18.78 -17.23 -2.49
N HIS A 145 18.22 -17.13 -3.70
CA HIS A 145 18.93 -16.98 -4.96
C HIS A 145 18.39 -15.82 -5.81
N PRO A 146 19.16 -15.34 -6.80
CA PRO A 146 18.68 -14.42 -7.83
C PRO A 146 17.53 -15.04 -8.60
N ASP A 147 16.39 -14.34 -8.74
CA ASP A 147 15.10 -14.75 -9.37
C ASP A 147 13.96 -15.09 -8.39
N ASP A 148 14.28 -15.55 -7.17
CA ASP A 148 13.29 -16.04 -6.20
C ASP A 148 12.19 -15.02 -5.89
N VAL A 149 12.61 -13.79 -5.62
CA VAL A 149 11.73 -12.70 -5.15
C VAL A 149 10.87 -12.20 -6.30
N GLU A 150 11.46 -12.05 -7.49
CA GLU A 150 10.80 -11.56 -8.69
C GLU A 150 9.72 -12.54 -9.17
N ILE A 151 10.01 -13.85 -9.09
CA ILE A 151 9.03 -14.90 -9.39
C ILE A 151 7.92 -14.93 -8.34
N GLY A 152 8.28 -14.88 -7.05
CA GLY A 152 7.34 -15.05 -5.96
C GLY A 152 6.39 -13.86 -5.77
N VAL A 153 6.92 -12.64 -5.73
CA VAL A 153 6.22 -11.41 -5.33
C VAL A 153 6.53 -10.19 -6.20
N GLY A 154 7.08 -10.37 -7.41
CA GLY A 154 7.48 -9.25 -8.27
C GLY A 154 6.34 -8.27 -8.57
N GLY A 155 5.11 -8.76 -8.73
CA GLY A 155 3.93 -7.92 -8.95
C GLY A 155 3.54 -7.11 -7.71
N ILE A 156 3.52 -7.76 -6.54
CA ILE A 156 3.29 -7.12 -5.23
C ILE A 156 4.35 -6.04 -4.95
N LEU A 157 5.63 -6.31 -5.24
CA LEU A 157 6.69 -5.33 -5.03
C LEU A 157 6.56 -4.12 -5.96
N ALA A 158 6.18 -4.34 -7.22
CA ALA A 158 5.88 -3.25 -8.15
C ALA A 158 4.71 -2.38 -7.65
N ALA A 159 3.66 -3.01 -7.12
CA ALA A 159 2.54 -2.30 -6.49
C ALA A 159 2.97 -1.51 -5.25
N HIS A 160 3.86 -2.06 -4.41
CA HIS A 160 4.42 -1.33 -3.28
C HIS A 160 5.21 -0.10 -3.73
N ARG A 161 6.03 -0.24 -4.78
CA ARG A 161 6.80 0.87 -5.34
C ARG A 161 5.89 1.98 -5.88
N ASP A 162 4.85 1.63 -6.61
CA ASP A 162 3.86 2.58 -7.16
C ASP A 162 3.11 3.33 -6.04
N ALA A 163 2.79 2.63 -4.96
CA ALA A 163 2.24 3.23 -3.74
C ALA A 163 3.25 4.08 -2.93
N GLY A 164 4.47 4.27 -3.43
CA GLY A 164 5.50 5.09 -2.80
C GLY A 164 6.21 4.44 -1.61
N ASN A 165 6.05 3.14 -1.40
CA ASN A 165 6.75 2.40 -0.34
C ASN A 165 8.23 2.20 -0.70
N GLN A 166 9.07 2.08 0.33
CA GLN A 166 10.46 1.69 0.13
C GLN A 166 10.53 0.18 -0.08
N VAL A 167 11.08 -0.24 -1.21
CA VAL A 167 11.31 -1.67 -1.52
C VAL A 167 12.79 -2.00 -1.34
N VAL A 168 13.06 -3.05 -0.58
CA VAL A 168 14.39 -3.60 -0.33
C VAL A 168 14.37 -5.09 -0.66
N ILE A 169 15.39 -5.56 -1.37
CA ILE A 169 15.59 -6.97 -1.68
C ILE A 169 16.87 -7.43 -0.99
N LEU A 170 16.82 -8.57 -0.32
CA LEU A 170 17.96 -9.31 0.20
C LEU A 170 18.04 -10.66 -0.51
N THR A 171 19.13 -10.87 -1.24
CA THR A 171 19.45 -12.14 -1.88
C THR A 171 20.67 -12.75 -1.19
N LEU A 172 20.51 -13.96 -0.65
CA LEU A 172 21.49 -14.53 0.27
C LEU A 172 22.69 -15.22 -0.40
N SER A 173 22.54 -15.65 -1.65
CA SER A 173 23.59 -16.26 -2.46
C SER A 173 23.64 -15.60 -3.83
N ARG A 174 24.82 -15.57 -4.46
CA ARG A 174 24.97 -15.18 -5.88
C ARG A 174 24.54 -16.27 -6.87
N GLY A 175 24.19 -17.47 -6.37
CA GLY A 175 23.68 -18.55 -7.22
C GLY A 175 24.73 -19.18 -8.15
N ALA A 176 25.99 -19.25 -7.68
CA ALA A 176 27.16 -19.69 -8.44
C ALA A 176 27.11 -21.14 -8.97
N ARG A 177 26.17 -21.98 -8.53
CA ARG A 177 25.96 -23.33 -9.10
C ARG A 177 24.90 -23.38 -10.19
N GLY A 178 24.09 -22.32 -10.31
CA GLY A 178 23.01 -22.21 -11.27
C GLY A 178 23.37 -21.52 -12.59
N GLY A 179 24.57 -20.93 -12.71
CA GLY A 179 25.06 -20.12 -13.84
C GLY A 179 26.37 -19.42 -13.46
N ASP A 180 26.91 -18.54 -14.31
CA ASP A 180 28.03 -17.67 -13.94
C ASP A 180 27.58 -16.68 -12.85
N ALA A 181 28.33 -16.62 -11.73
CA ALA A 181 27.99 -15.78 -10.58
C ALA A 181 28.03 -14.29 -10.94
N ASP A 182 28.91 -13.88 -11.85
CA ASP A 182 29.02 -12.50 -12.29
C ASP A 182 27.80 -12.11 -13.14
N ASP A 183 27.36 -12.97 -14.05
CA ASP A 183 26.15 -12.74 -14.85
C ASP A 183 24.92 -12.62 -13.93
N ARG A 184 24.72 -13.57 -13.01
CA ARG A 184 23.57 -13.54 -12.08
C ARG A 184 23.55 -12.32 -11.17
N GLN A 185 24.72 -11.82 -10.78
CA GLN A 185 24.82 -10.57 -10.02
C GLN A 185 24.34 -9.37 -10.86
N HIS A 186 24.73 -9.28 -12.13
CA HIS A 186 24.26 -8.22 -13.02
C HIS A 186 22.74 -8.30 -13.25
N GLU A 187 22.19 -9.50 -13.38
CA GLU A 187 20.74 -9.71 -13.51
C GLU A 187 19.97 -9.23 -12.27
N SER A 188 20.41 -9.58 -11.06
CA SER A 188 19.81 -9.07 -9.82
C SER A 188 19.89 -7.55 -9.70
N LEU A 189 21.01 -6.95 -10.10
CA LEU A 189 21.16 -5.50 -10.09
C LEU A 189 20.20 -4.83 -11.08
N ALA A 190 20.06 -5.39 -12.28
CA ALA A 190 19.13 -4.89 -13.29
C ALA A 190 17.66 -4.99 -12.83
N ALA A 191 17.27 -6.11 -12.21
CA ALA A 191 15.94 -6.29 -11.66
C ALA A 191 15.64 -5.31 -10.52
N ALA A 192 16.60 -5.12 -9.60
CA ALA A 192 16.48 -4.16 -8.51
C ALA A 192 16.39 -2.71 -9.02
N GLU A 193 17.19 -2.34 -10.04
CA GLU A 193 17.13 -1.02 -10.67
C GLU A 193 15.78 -0.78 -11.33
N LEU A 194 15.28 -1.76 -12.10
CA LEU A 194 13.97 -1.69 -12.76
C LEU A 194 12.82 -1.51 -11.76
N LEU A 195 12.91 -2.16 -10.60
CA LEU A 195 11.94 -2.03 -9.51
C LEU A 195 12.11 -0.76 -8.68
N GLY A 196 13.25 -0.05 -8.82
CA GLY A 196 13.64 1.04 -7.93
C GLY A 196 13.89 0.56 -6.49
N ALA A 197 14.30 -0.70 -6.32
CA ALA A 197 14.56 -1.34 -5.04
C ALA A 197 16.03 -1.17 -4.61
N ARG A 198 16.26 -1.13 -3.29
CA ARG A 198 17.61 -1.27 -2.74
C ARG A 198 17.96 -2.75 -2.65
N LEU A 199 19.10 -3.17 -3.21
CA LEU A 199 19.55 -4.56 -3.18
C LEU A 199 20.67 -4.76 -2.13
N PHE A 200 20.53 -5.80 -1.31
CA PHE A 200 21.61 -6.44 -0.56
C PHE A 200 21.87 -7.79 -1.21
N LEU A 201 23.07 -7.98 -1.75
CA LEU A 201 23.49 -9.23 -2.37
C LEU A 201 24.64 -9.83 -1.56
N GLU A 202 24.36 -10.97 -0.94
CA GLU A 202 25.30 -11.71 -0.11
C GLU A 202 25.89 -12.91 -0.88
N ASP A 203 26.94 -13.50 -0.34
CA ASP A 203 27.73 -14.52 -1.01
C ASP A 203 27.78 -15.83 -0.21
N LEU A 204 26.63 -16.26 0.32
CA LEU A 204 26.53 -17.58 0.93
C LEU A 204 26.68 -18.67 -0.13
N GLU A 205 27.31 -19.78 0.26
CA GLU A 205 27.52 -20.91 -0.63
C GLU A 205 26.17 -21.47 -1.10
N ASP A 206 25.96 -21.40 -2.41
CA ASP A 206 24.78 -21.91 -3.09
C ASP A 206 24.58 -23.40 -2.78
N THR A 207 23.34 -23.83 -2.56
CA THR A 207 22.92 -25.18 -2.15
C THR A 207 23.37 -25.61 -0.75
N ARG A 208 23.97 -24.71 0.03
CA ARG A 208 24.44 -24.96 1.40
C ARG A 208 24.03 -23.86 2.38
N ILE A 209 22.96 -23.12 2.10
CA ILE A 209 22.47 -22.10 3.03
C ILE A 209 21.96 -22.79 4.31
N SER A 210 22.45 -22.31 5.45
CA SER A 210 22.10 -22.81 6.79
C SER A 210 20.85 -22.10 7.33
N ALA A 211 20.06 -22.79 8.16
CA ALA A 211 18.94 -22.20 8.91
C ALA A 211 19.40 -21.44 10.17
N ALA A 212 20.69 -21.52 10.51
CA ALA A 212 21.33 -20.85 11.63
C ALA A 212 22.36 -19.84 11.11
N ASP A 213 23.32 -19.45 11.94
CA ASP A 213 24.43 -18.60 11.50
C ASP A 213 25.25 -19.25 10.37
N PRO A 214 25.76 -18.44 9.42
CA PRO A 214 25.72 -16.97 9.38
C PRO A 214 24.40 -16.36 8.86
N THR A 215 23.46 -17.16 8.36
CA THR A 215 22.24 -16.68 7.69
C THR A 215 21.37 -15.82 8.60
N VAL A 216 21.16 -16.25 9.85
CA VAL A 216 20.37 -15.48 10.83
C VAL A 216 21.02 -14.12 11.09
N GLY A 217 22.31 -14.09 11.43
CA GLY A 217 23.03 -12.83 11.67
C GLY A 217 23.02 -11.87 10.47
N ILE A 218 23.09 -12.37 9.23
CA ILE A 218 22.95 -11.56 8.01
C ILE A 218 21.57 -10.91 7.93
N ILE A 219 20.50 -11.69 8.11
CA ILE A 219 19.14 -11.17 8.05
C ILE A 219 18.89 -10.18 9.18
N GLU A 220 19.37 -10.45 10.40
CA GLU A 220 19.25 -9.54 11.54
C GLU A 220 19.96 -8.20 11.28
N ARG A 221 21.15 -8.21 10.67
CA ARG A 221 21.85 -6.99 10.26
C ARG A 221 21.01 -6.15 9.30
N VAL A 222 20.45 -6.78 8.26
CA VAL A 222 19.63 -6.08 7.26
C VAL A 222 18.33 -5.58 7.89
N VAL A 223 17.66 -6.38 8.73
CA VAL A 223 16.45 -5.97 9.46
C VAL A 223 16.73 -4.78 10.38
N ALA A 224 17.86 -4.77 11.09
CA ALA A 224 18.25 -3.65 11.96
C ALA A 224 18.53 -2.36 11.18
N GLU A 225 19.13 -2.48 9.99
CA GLU A 225 19.43 -1.36 9.10
C GLU A 225 18.17 -0.80 8.42
N VAL A 226 17.35 -1.69 7.86
CA VAL A 226 16.19 -1.35 7.01
C VAL A 226 14.96 -1.02 7.85
N LYS A 227 14.80 -1.67 9.01
CA LYS A 227 13.61 -1.59 9.89
C LYS A 227 12.31 -1.83 9.12
N PRO A 228 12.15 -3.01 8.47
CA PRO A 228 11.00 -3.30 7.63
C PRO A 228 9.69 -3.37 8.42
N ASP A 229 8.62 -2.88 7.81
CA ASP A 229 7.24 -3.06 8.26
C ASP A 229 6.68 -4.41 7.81
N ILE A 230 7.07 -4.84 6.60
CA ILE A 230 6.61 -6.06 5.93
C ILE A 230 7.83 -6.85 5.46
N VAL A 231 7.82 -8.17 5.69
CA VAL A 231 8.79 -9.10 5.11
C VAL A 231 8.10 -10.14 4.21
N TYR A 232 8.65 -10.34 3.02
CA TYR A 232 8.31 -11.44 2.11
C TYR A 232 9.45 -12.44 2.05
N THR A 233 9.17 -13.75 2.13
CA THR A 233 10.21 -14.79 2.02
C THR A 233 9.65 -16.11 1.49
N HIS A 234 10.47 -17.15 1.42
CA HIS A 234 10.08 -18.50 1.03
C HIS A 234 9.12 -19.16 2.04
N SER A 235 8.25 -20.05 1.56
CA SER A 235 7.48 -20.94 2.46
C SER A 235 8.32 -22.10 2.98
N ALA A 236 7.97 -22.64 4.15
CA ALA A 236 8.53 -23.89 4.66
C ALA A 236 8.18 -25.09 3.75
N HIS A 237 7.08 -24.98 3.00
CA HIS A 237 6.53 -26.02 2.13
C HIS A 237 7.20 -26.03 0.75
N ASP A 238 8.53 -26.10 0.73
CA ASP A 238 9.35 -26.02 -0.47
C ASP A 238 10.31 -27.23 -0.56
N ARG A 239 10.50 -27.79 -1.77
CA ARG A 239 11.42 -28.92 -1.98
C ARG A 239 12.90 -28.49 -1.96
N HIS A 240 13.21 -27.23 -2.23
CA HIS A 240 14.56 -26.69 -2.22
C HIS A 240 15.08 -26.47 -0.79
N GLN A 241 16.28 -26.98 -0.49
CA GLN A 241 16.82 -26.96 0.87
C GLN A 241 17.15 -25.54 1.36
N ASP A 242 17.72 -24.72 0.48
CA ASP A 242 18.03 -23.33 0.80
C ASP A 242 16.76 -22.53 1.12
N HIS A 243 15.67 -22.72 0.37
CA HIS A 243 14.42 -21.98 0.60
C HIS A 243 13.87 -22.28 2.00
N ARG A 244 13.87 -23.57 2.41
CA ARG A 244 13.48 -23.97 3.77
C ARG A 244 14.41 -23.40 4.84
N ALA A 245 15.72 -23.37 4.57
CA ALA A 245 16.70 -22.79 5.48
C ALA A 245 16.50 -21.28 5.66
N VAL A 246 16.28 -20.55 4.56
CA VAL A 246 15.97 -19.11 4.55
C VAL A 246 14.65 -18.85 5.29
N HIS A 247 13.60 -19.62 5.02
CA HIS A 247 12.34 -19.53 5.77
C HIS A 247 12.57 -19.62 7.30
N ALA A 248 13.30 -20.64 7.74
CA ALA A 248 13.59 -20.83 9.16
C ALA A 248 14.41 -19.69 9.76
N ALA A 249 15.43 -19.22 9.03
CA ALA A 249 16.27 -18.09 9.46
C ALA A 249 15.48 -16.78 9.53
N VAL A 250 14.61 -16.50 8.55
CA VAL A 250 13.72 -15.33 8.54
C VAL A 250 12.78 -15.35 9.74
N ASN A 251 12.19 -16.49 10.07
CA ASN A 251 11.30 -16.60 11.24
C ASN A 251 11.98 -16.17 12.54
N VAL A 252 13.26 -16.51 12.69
CA VAL A 252 14.09 -16.15 13.85
C VAL A 252 14.48 -14.67 13.81
N ALA A 253 15.01 -14.20 12.68
CA ALA A 253 15.57 -12.86 12.55
C ALA A 253 14.51 -11.74 12.52
N THR A 254 13.27 -12.05 12.14
CA THR A 254 12.19 -11.05 11.95
C THR A 254 11.18 -11.03 13.09
N ARG A 255 11.49 -11.55 14.28
CA ARG A 255 10.56 -11.60 15.43
C ARG A 255 9.87 -10.27 15.76
N GLY A 256 10.55 -9.14 15.54
CA GLY A 256 10.01 -7.79 15.78
C GLY A 256 9.24 -7.18 14.60
N VAL A 257 9.21 -7.84 13.44
CA VAL A 257 8.51 -7.35 12.24
C VAL A 257 7.02 -7.68 12.34
N ARG A 258 6.18 -6.70 12.02
CA ARG A 258 4.73 -6.76 12.21
C ARG A 258 4.05 -7.76 11.30
N THR A 259 4.47 -7.79 10.04
CA THR A 259 3.87 -8.63 9.00
C THR A 259 4.97 -9.42 8.28
N VAL A 260 4.82 -10.75 8.26
CA VAL A 260 5.72 -11.68 7.55
C VAL A 260 4.86 -12.63 6.75
N CYS A 261 5.09 -12.66 5.44
CA CYS A 261 4.35 -13.49 4.49
C CYS A 261 5.31 -14.32 3.64
N CYS A 262 4.89 -15.55 3.34
CA CYS A 262 5.66 -16.47 2.52
C CYS A 262 5.08 -16.53 1.10
N PHE A 263 5.93 -16.42 0.09
CA PHE A 263 5.55 -16.51 -1.31
C PHE A 263 5.72 -17.91 -1.88
N GLN A 264 5.07 -18.16 -3.02
CA GLN A 264 5.21 -19.39 -3.76
C GLN A 264 6.41 -19.32 -4.71
N SER A 265 7.41 -20.15 -4.47
CA SER A 265 8.48 -20.40 -5.45
C SER A 265 8.05 -21.46 -6.47
N PRO A 266 8.77 -21.63 -7.60
CA PRO A 266 8.60 -22.78 -8.49
C PRO A 266 8.83 -24.14 -7.81
N SER A 267 9.58 -24.13 -6.71
CA SER A 267 9.93 -25.30 -5.92
C SER A 267 8.96 -25.62 -4.78
N ALA A 268 7.94 -24.78 -4.58
CA ALA A 268 6.86 -25.03 -3.64
C ALA A 268 6.19 -26.39 -3.86
N THR A 269 5.83 -27.05 -2.77
CA THR A 269 5.12 -28.32 -2.75
C THR A 269 3.61 -28.09 -2.74
N ILE A 270 2.83 -29.17 -2.90
CA ILE A 270 1.37 -29.12 -2.79
C ILE A 270 0.87 -28.75 -1.39
N ASP A 271 1.75 -28.78 -0.38
CA ASP A 271 1.44 -28.39 0.99
C ASP A 271 1.49 -26.88 1.21
N PHE A 272 1.96 -26.09 0.23
CA PHE A 272 1.86 -24.63 0.26
C PHE A 272 0.39 -24.20 0.32
N ARG A 273 0.01 -23.52 1.41
CA ARG A 273 -1.39 -23.18 1.72
C ARG A 273 -1.54 -21.67 1.88
N PRO A 274 -1.60 -20.92 0.76
CA PRO A 274 -1.78 -19.48 0.82
C PRO A 274 -3.13 -19.13 1.41
N THR A 275 -3.15 -18.12 2.27
CA THR A 275 -4.34 -17.59 2.93
C THR A 275 -4.65 -16.16 2.49
N ARG A 276 -3.74 -15.53 1.73
CA ARG A 276 -3.89 -14.20 1.17
C ARG A 276 -3.57 -14.24 -0.32
N PHE A 277 -4.40 -13.58 -1.12
CA PHE A 277 -4.30 -13.55 -2.57
C PHE A 277 -4.33 -12.10 -3.00
N VAL A 278 -3.24 -11.62 -3.60
CA VAL A 278 -3.09 -10.21 -3.95
C VAL A 278 -3.24 -10.04 -5.46
N PRO A 279 -4.30 -9.36 -5.93
CA PRO A 279 -4.41 -9.00 -7.34
C PRO A 279 -3.23 -8.13 -7.77
N ILE A 280 -2.64 -8.49 -8.91
CA ILE A 280 -1.54 -7.76 -9.54
C ILE A 280 -1.94 -7.24 -10.93
N ASP A 281 -3.24 -7.08 -11.17
CA ASP A 281 -3.78 -6.37 -12.31
C ASP A 281 -3.21 -4.94 -12.33
N GLY A 282 -2.64 -4.51 -13.46
CA GLY A 282 -1.86 -3.27 -13.58
C GLY A 282 -0.36 -3.42 -13.33
N PHE A 283 0.08 -4.49 -12.66
CA PHE A 283 1.49 -4.75 -12.33
C PHE A 283 2.05 -6.03 -12.95
N THR A 284 1.23 -6.79 -13.69
CA THR A 284 1.64 -8.03 -14.35
C THR A 284 2.79 -7.80 -15.33
N GLU A 285 2.72 -6.76 -16.17
CA GLU A 285 3.80 -6.44 -17.12
C GLU A 285 5.10 -6.05 -16.40
N ALA A 286 5.00 -5.33 -15.28
CA ALA A 286 6.17 -5.02 -14.46
C ALA A 286 6.82 -6.31 -13.93
N LYS A 287 6.03 -7.27 -13.44
CA LYS A 287 6.52 -8.59 -13.02
C LYS A 287 7.26 -9.31 -14.15
N LEU A 288 6.66 -9.38 -15.35
CA LEU A 288 7.28 -10.08 -16.48
C LEU A 288 8.62 -9.44 -16.89
N ARG A 289 8.71 -8.10 -16.87
CA ARG A 289 9.98 -7.41 -17.12
C ARG A 289 11.04 -7.66 -16.04
N LEU A 290 10.65 -7.86 -14.79
CA LEU A 290 11.60 -8.28 -13.74
C LEU A 290 12.15 -9.68 -14.02
N ILE A 291 11.28 -10.61 -14.42
CA ILE A 291 11.68 -11.97 -14.81
C ILE A 291 12.62 -11.93 -16.03
N ASP A 292 12.40 -10.99 -16.94
CA ASP A 292 13.22 -10.82 -18.14
C ASP A 292 14.68 -10.47 -17.86
N CYS A 293 14.96 -9.88 -16.70
CA CYS A 293 16.32 -9.62 -16.25
C CYS A 293 17.12 -10.93 -16.05
N PHE A 294 16.46 -12.06 -15.81
CA PHE A 294 17.11 -13.36 -15.54
C PHE A 294 17.14 -14.28 -16.77
N ARG A 295 16.96 -13.72 -17.98
CA ARG A 295 16.83 -14.49 -19.23
C ARG A 295 18.10 -15.20 -19.68
N SER A 296 19.29 -14.93 -19.13
CA SER A 296 20.47 -15.78 -19.46
C SER A 296 20.24 -17.27 -19.11
N GLN A 297 19.19 -17.55 -18.31
CA GLN A 297 18.75 -18.87 -17.88
C GLN A 297 17.55 -19.45 -18.67
N THR A 298 16.94 -18.70 -19.60
CA THR A 298 15.64 -19.10 -20.20
C THR A 298 15.70 -20.35 -21.10
N GLU A 299 16.84 -20.65 -21.73
CA GLU A 299 16.97 -21.89 -22.51
C GLU A 299 17.05 -23.15 -21.63
N LEU A 300 17.22 -23.01 -20.31
CA LEU A 300 17.43 -24.11 -19.36
C LEU A 300 16.33 -24.25 -18.30
N ARG A 301 15.50 -23.22 -18.06
CA ARG A 301 14.57 -23.17 -16.93
C ARG A 301 13.15 -22.75 -17.32
N GLY A 302 12.32 -23.74 -17.69
CA GLY A 302 10.93 -23.51 -18.13
C GLY A 302 10.01 -22.82 -17.12
N TYR A 303 10.39 -22.72 -15.84
CA TYR A 303 9.61 -21.97 -14.85
C TYR A 303 9.74 -20.44 -14.99
N LEU A 304 10.74 -19.94 -15.73
CA LEU A 304 10.91 -18.51 -16.04
C LEU A 304 10.10 -18.08 -17.26
N GLU A 305 9.49 -19.02 -17.99
CA GLU A 305 8.63 -18.68 -19.13
C GLU A 305 7.43 -17.85 -18.66
N HIS A 306 7.12 -16.78 -19.39
CA HIS A 306 5.99 -15.90 -19.09
C HIS A 306 4.69 -16.67 -18.96
N ASP A 307 4.46 -17.64 -19.82
CA ASP A 307 3.26 -18.48 -19.80
C ASP A 307 3.13 -19.28 -18.50
N PHE A 308 4.23 -19.81 -17.96
CA PHE A 308 4.22 -20.52 -16.68
C PHE A 308 3.88 -19.59 -15.51
N VAL A 309 4.51 -18.42 -15.48
CA VAL A 309 4.29 -17.39 -14.45
C VAL A 309 2.86 -16.88 -14.49
N LEU A 310 2.35 -16.56 -15.68
CA LEU A 310 0.98 -16.11 -15.90
C LEU A 310 -0.03 -17.21 -15.57
N ALA A 311 0.20 -18.45 -15.98
CA ALA A 311 -0.69 -19.57 -15.65
C ALA A 311 -0.79 -19.77 -14.12
N THR A 312 0.31 -19.63 -13.40
CA THR A 312 0.34 -19.71 -11.94
C THR A 312 -0.45 -18.56 -11.32
N ALA A 313 -0.22 -17.32 -11.76
CA ALA A 313 -0.95 -16.15 -11.25
C ALA A 313 -2.46 -16.22 -11.57
N ARG A 314 -2.80 -16.75 -12.75
CA ARG A 314 -4.18 -16.97 -13.21
C ARG A 314 -4.87 -18.07 -12.42
N TYR A 315 -4.16 -19.12 -12.01
CA TYR A 315 -4.73 -20.15 -11.16
C TYR A 315 -5.18 -19.57 -9.81
N TRP A 316 -4.37 -18.71 -9.19
CA TRP A 316 -4.67 -18.14 -7.88
C TRP A 316 -5.72 -17.03 -7.90
N SER A 317 -5.95 -16.37 -9.04
CA SER A 317 -6.95 -15.29 -9.14
C SER A 317 -8.38 -15.76 -8.86
N ARG A 318 -8.64 -17.06 -8.98
CA ARG A 318 -9.91 -17.67 -8.56
C ARG A 318 -10.25 -17.48 -7.06
N PHE A 319 -9.27 -17.11 -6.24
CA PHE A 319 -9.44 -16.85 -4.80
C PHE A 319 -9.30 -15.37 -4.41
N GLY A 320 -8.59 -14.56 -5.21
CA GLY A 320 -8.24 -13.16 -4.87
C GLY A 320 -9.01 -12.07 -5.62
N GLY A 321 -9.81 -12.44 -6.63
CA GLY A 321 -10.36 -11.47 -7.58
C GLY A 321 -9.34 -11.02 -8.63
N GLY A 322 -9.77 -10.25 -9.63
CA GLY A 322 -8.88 -9.79 -10.72
C GLY A 322 -8.50 -10.89 -11.73
N THR A 323 -7.54 -10.58 -12.60
CA THR A 323 -7.09 -11.48 -13.68
C THR A 323 -5.95 -12.37 -13.21
N ASN A 324 -4.99 -11.79 -12.48
CA ASN A 324 -3.74 -12.40 -12.05
C ASN A 324 -3.51 -12.09 -10.56
N CYS A 325 -3.15 -13.10 -9.77
CA CYS A 325 -2.88 -12.95 -8.35
C CYS A 325 -1.55 -13.58 -7.94
N GLU A 326 -0.87 -12.94 -7.00
CA GLU A 326 0.24 -13.57 -6.27
C GLU A 326 -0.28 -14.13 -4.93
N PRO A 327 -0.06 -15.43 -4.66
CA PRO A 327 -0.49 -16.06 -3.42
C PRO A 327 0.53 -15.85 -2.30
N LEU A 328 0.04 -15.65 -1.08
CA LEU A 328 0.84 -15.51 0.12
C LEU A 328 0.31 -16.41 1.24
N GLU A 329 1.21 -17.13 1.89
CA GLU A 329 0.98 -17.82 3.15
C GLU A 329 1.38 -16.88 4.30
N VAL A 330 0.42 -16.44 5.10
CA VAL A 330 0.68 -15.50 6.19
C VAL A 330 1.36 -16.24 7.35
N MET A 331 2.62 -15.90 7.61
CA MET A 331 3.37 -16.43 8.75
C MET A 331 3.05 -15.65 10.03
N ARG A 332 2.92 -14.33 9.91
CA ARG A 332 2.61 -13.43 11.01
C ARG A 332 1.93 -12.17 10.47
N ASP A 333 0.85 -11.75 11.13
CA ASP A 333 0.25 -10.45 10.88
C ASP A 333 -0.29 -9.87 12.19
N THR A 334 0.28 -8.73 12.60
CA THR A 334 -0.07 -8.02 13.83
C THR A 334 -0.52 -6.59 13.57
N ALA A 335 -0.60 -6.17 12.30
CA ALA A 335 -0.85 -4.78 11.91
C ALA A 335 -2.25 -4.28 12.33
N ASP A 336 -3.26 -5.17 12.35
CA ASP A 336 -4.66 -4.80 12.55
C ASP A 336 -5.21 -5.06 13.97
N ILE A 337 -4.43 -5.68 14.86
CA ILE A 337 -4.89 -6.07 16.22
C ILE A 337 -4.54 -5.00 17.27
N SER A 338 -3.92 -3.89 16.89
CA SER A 338 -3.59 -2.83 17.85
C SER A 338 -4.83 -2.11 18.36
N VAL A 339 -5.17 -2.32 19.63
CA VAL A 339 -6.15 -1.49 20.36
C VAL A 339 -5.60 -0.06 20.41
N PRO A 340 -6.42 0.99 20.22
CA PRO A 340 -5.97 2.38 20.32
C PRO A 340 -5.11 2.59 21.57
N ALA A 341 -3.94 3.22 21.43
CA ALA A 341 -3.03 3.48 22.55
C ALA A 341 -3.72 4.26 23.71
N SER A 342 -4.81 4.98 23.41
CA SER A 342 -5.69 5.64 24.38
C SER A 342 -6.41 4.65 25.32
N ALA A 343 -6.76 3.45 24.86
CA ALA A 343 -7.35 2.41 25.71
C ALA A 343 -6.32 1.82 26.69
N ILE A 344 -5.07 1.67 26.26
CA ILE A 344 -3.98 1.08 27.07
C ILE A 344 -3.53 2.05 28.19
N GLN A 345 -3.58 3.37 27.95
CA GLN A 345 -3.19 4.36 28.95
C GLN A 345 -4.24 4.62 30.05
N THR A 346 -5.50 4.22 29.81
CA THR A 346 -6.60 4.51 30.76
C THR A 346 -6.49 3.65 32.03
N GLU A 347 -6.08 2.38 31.94
CA GLU A 347 -5.88 1.53 33.12
C GLU A 347 -4.61 1.89 33.92
N ALA A 348 -3.54 2.31 33.25
CA ALA A 348 -2.29 2.68 33.91
C ALA A 348 -2.42 3.95 34.79
N ARG A 349 -3.38 4.83 34.46
CA ARG A 349 -3.68 6.03 35.28
C ARG A 349 -4.55 5.71 36.50
N LEU A 350 -5.51 4.78 36.39
CA LEU A 350 -6.41 4.42 37.49
C LEU A 350 -5.68 3.69 38.64
N ARG A 351 -4.60 2.96 38.34
CA ARG A 351 -3.79 2.26 39.36
C ARG A 351 -2.85 3.16 40.16
N ARG A 352 -2.56 4.39 39.70
CA ARG A 352 -1.70 5.36 40.42
C ARG A 352 -2.48 6.34 41.31
N THR A 353 -3.79 6.20 41.38
CA THR A 353 -4.67 7.03 42.23
C THR A 353 -5.26 6.27 43.42
N GLN A 354 -4.80 5.04 43.69
CA GLN A 354 -5.24 4.21 44.83
C GLN A 354 -4.09 3.79 45.77
N GLU A 355 -2.89 4.34 45.60
CA GLU A 355 -1.79 4.30 46.59
C GLU A 355 -1.48 5.74 47.00
#